data_AF-A0A431WD66-F1
#
_entry.id   AF-A0A431WD66-F1
#
_cell.length_a   1.000
_cell.length_b   1.000
_cell.length_c   1.000
_cell.angle_alpha   90.00
_cell.angle_beta   90.00
_cell.angle_gamma   90.00
#
_symmetry.space_group_name_H-M   'P 1'
#
loop_
_entity.id
_entity.type
_entity.pdbx_description
1 polymer ?
#
loop_
_entity_poly.entity_id
_entity_poly.type
_entity_poly.pdbx_seq_one_letter_code
_entity_poly.pdbx_strand_id
1 'polypeptide(L)'
;MRYGTESYKECNHCGGSLTFRPLLEVNARCATLWSDGYFDSPMVPEQPLLVKCGHCKAEVWLPELKTSVLDCADTALDHLTLDEDGLWVLLGEYGKQPSEHQLYIRLKLWQLANHKYRREKTFTVEWNSRERSNMKDLISILDMNSVQERLLAAELLRQLGDFDGAEKPLQAPLEGSAFEVSKQILQRIKHKQQQVFKCNLHTSSKELKTDDFD
;
A
#
# COMPACT_ATOMS: atom_id res chain seq x y z
N MET A 1 2.77 -3.32 20.84
CA MET A 1 2.07 -4.01 19.73
C MET A 1 1.37 -5.20 20.33
N ARG A 2 0.15 -5.48 19.87
CA ARG A 2 -0.64 -6.63 20.31
C ARG A 2 -0.92 -7.50 19.10
N TYR A 3 -0.51 -8.77 19.19
CA TYR A 3 -0.84 -9.77 18.18
C TYR A 3 -2.09 -10.52 18.60
N GLY A 4 -2.84 -11.01 17.62
CA GLY A 4 -3.88 -11.99 17.83
C GLY A 4 -3.30 -13.38 18.06
N THR A 5 -4.22 -14.32 18.24
CA THR A 5 -3.91 -15.74 18.29
C THR A 5 -3.27 -16.16 16.98
N GLU A 6 -2.22 -16.96 17.06
CA GLU A 6 -1.66 -17.61 15.89
C GLU A 6 -2.73 -18.50 15.25
N SER A 7 -2.78 -18.47 13.93
CA SER A 7 -3.73 -19.23 13.14
C SER A 7 -3.01 -19.83 11.94
N TYR A 8 -3.56 -20.91 11.42
CA TYR A 8 -2.95 -21.66 10.33
C TYR A 8 -3.79 -21.51 9.08
N LYS A 9 -3.18 -21.15 7.95
CA LYS A 9 -3.84 -20.93 6.67
C LYS A 9 -3.49 -22.04 5.69
N GLU A 10 -4.49 -22.71 5.14
CA GLU A 10 -4.29 -23.79 4.18
C GLU A 10 -4.00 -23.24 2.79
N CYS A 11 -2.84 -23.59 2.22
CA CYS A 11 -2.47 -23.22 0.86
C CYS A 11 -3.40 -23.89 -0.16
N ASN A 12 -4.06 -23.09 -0.98
CA ASN A 12 -4.94 -23.54 -2.07
C ASN A 12 -4.25 -24.30 -3.21
N HIS A 13 -2.91 -24.29 -3.29
CA HIS A 13 -2.15 -25.03 -4.31
C HIS A 13 -1.67 -26.42 -3.85
N CYS A 14 -1.25 -26.56 -2.59
CA CYS A 14 -0.62 -27.79 -2.09
C CYS A 14 -1.25 -28.37 -0.83
N GLY A 15 -2.22 -27.68 -0.21
CA GLY A 15 -2.80 -28.06 1.08
C GLY A 15 -1.87 -27.84 2.29
N GLY A 16 -0.67 -27.30 2.08
CA GLY A 16 0.29 -27.02 3.14
C GLY A 16 -0.22 -25.96 4.11
N SER A 17 0.08 -26.13 5.41
CA SER A 17 -0.34 -25.24 6.50
C SER A 17 0.63 -24.06 6.65
N LEU A 18 0.16 -22.83 6.50
CA LEU A 18 0.97 -21.62 6.64
C LEU A 18 0.71 -20.93 7.98
N THR A 19 1.77 -20.57 8.70
CA THR A 19 1.66 -19.81 9.95
C THR A 19 1.23 -18.37 9.64
N PHE A 20 0.19 -17.89 10.32
CA PHE A 20 -0.29 -16.53 10.23
C PHE A 20 -0.65 -15.98 11.60
N ARG A 21 -0.02 -14.87 11.96
CA ARG A 21 -0.29 -14.16 13.22
C ARG A 21 -0.76 -12.73 12.92
N PRO A 22 -2.07 -12.45 13.06
CA PRO A 22 -2.59 -11.13 12.77
C PRO A 22 -2.09 -10.11 13.80
N LEU A 23 -1.72 -8.93 13.32
CA LEU A 23 -1.39 -7.79 14.16
C LEU A 23 -2.67 -7.00 14.47
N LEU A 24 -3.08 -6.99 15.75
CA LEU A 24 -4.34 -6.36 16.18
C LEU A 24 -4.15 -4.88 16.52
N GLU A 25 -3.04 -4.54 17.17
CA GLU A 25 -2.75 -3.17 17.58
C GLU A 25 -1.28 -2.83 17.44
N VAL A 26 -1.04 -1.61 16.94
CA VAL A 26 0.30 -1.07 16.75
C VAL A 26 0.42 0.30 17.39
N ASN A 27 1.61 0.57 17.92
CA ASN A 27 1.99 1.93 18.26
C ASN A 27 2.86 2.47 17.14
N ALA A 28 2.24 3.18 16.20
CA ALA A 28 2.89 3.75 15.02
C ALA A 28 3.46 5.17 15.26
N ARG A 29 3.82 5.53 16.50
CA ARG A 29 4.31 6.88 16.87
C ARG A 29 5.49 7.40 16.04
N CYS A 30 6.28 6.52 15.42
CA CYS A 30 7.40 6.88 14.56
C CYS A 30 7.14 6.62 13.07
N ALA A 31 5.89 6.38 12.68
CA ALA A 31 5.58 6.08 11.30
C ALA A 31 5.59 7.32 10.42
N THR A 32 6.07 7.15 9.20
CA THR A 32 6.07 8.18 8.17
C THR A 32 5.06 7.80 7.10
N LEU A 33 4.04 8.64 6.91
CA LEU A 33 3.17 8.58 5.75
C LEU A 33 3.85 9.25 4.56
N TRP A 34 3.87 8.57 3.43
CA TRP A 34 4.34 9.10 2.15
C TRP A 34 3.16 9.41 1.23
N SER A 35 3.38 10.32 0.29
CA SER A 35 2.35 10.81 -0.65
C SER A 35 1.77 9.72 -1.56
N ASP A 36 2.48 8.62 -1.75
CA ASP A 36 2.04 7.43 -2.48
C ASP A 36 1.23 6.42 -1.64
N GLY A 37 0.82 6.83 -0.43
CA GLY A 37 0.07 6.01 0.51
C GLY A 37 0.92 4.95 1.23
N TYR A 38 2.23 4.88 0.95
CA TYR A 38 3.11 3.98 1.68
C TYR A 38 3.32 4.48 3.10
N PHE A 39 3.24 3.55 4.05
CA PHE A 39 3.39 3.83 5.47
C PHE A 39 4.66 3.15 5.98
N ASP A 40 5.73 3.94 6.16
CA ASP A 40 7.00 3.45 6.68
C ASP A 40 6.95 3.46 8.21
N SER A 41 6.83 2.29 8.83
CA SER A 41 6.80 2.15 10.28
C SER A 41 7.86 1.14 10.73
N PRO A 42 9.08 1.59 11.10
CA PRO A 42 10.22 0.71 11.35
C PRO A 42 10.02 -0.33 12.46
N MET A 43 9.06 -0.08 13.35
CA MET A 43 8.75 -0.96 14.48
C MET A 43 7.59 -1.90 14.19
N VAL A 44 6.81 -1.66 13.14
CA VAL A 44 5.62 -2.45 12.82
C VAL A 44 5.99 -3.48 11.75
N PRO A 45 5.86 -4.79 12.01
CA PRO A 45 6.12 -5.79 11.00
C PRO A 45 5.10 -5.69 9.87
N GLU A 46 5.52 -6.03 8.65
CA GLU A 46 4.60 -6.08 7.52
C GLU A 46 3.52 -7.16 7.74
N GLN A 47 2.30 -6.84 7.32
CA GLN A 47 1.19 -7.78 7.25
C GLN A 47 0.85 -7.95 5.76
N PRO A 48 1.60 -8.78 5.02
CA PRO A 48 1.42 -8.89 3.58
C PRO A 48 0.07 -9.54 3.25
N LEU A 49 -0.55 -9.11 2.15
CA LEU A 49 -1.76 -9.77 1.62
C LEU A 49 -1.39 -10.87 0.62
N LEU A 50 -0.26 -10.72 -0.06
CA LEU A 50 0.25 -11.59 -1.10
C LEU A 50 1.65 -12.08 -0.73
N VAL A 51 1.85 -13.40 -0.74
CA VAL A 51 3.08 -14.06 -0.27
C VAL A 51 3.37 -15.29 -1.11
N LYS A 52 4.56 -15.89 -0.95
CA LYS A 52 4.87 -17.23 -1.46
C LYS A 52 4.67 -18.27 -0.36
N CYS A 53 4.03 -19.38 -0.71
CA CYS A 53 3.86 -20.52 0.20
C CYS A 53 5.22 -21.09 0.65
N GLY A 54 5.39 -21.35 1.95
CA GLY A 54 6.60 -21.96 2.50
C GLY A 54 6.91 -23.35 1.90
N HIS A 55 5.87 -24.14 1.59
CA HIS A 55 5.97 -25.52 1.08
C HIS A 55 6.23 -25.56 -0.43
N CYS A 56 5.30 -25.04 -1.23
CA CYS A 56 5.31 -25.19 -2.69
C CYS A 56 5.81 -23.97 -3.46
N LYS A 57 6.08 -22.85 -2.77
CA LYS A 57 6.52 -21.56 -3.33
C LYS A 57 5.52 -20.85 -4.24
N ALA A 58 4.32 -21.41 -4.43
CA ALA A 58 3.25 -20.74 -5.17
C ALA A 58 2.82 -19.43 -4.49
N GLU A 59 2.48 -18.44 -5.31
CA GLU A 59 1.92 -17.15 -4.90
C GLU A 59 0.50 -17.33 -4.37
N VAL A 60 0.24 -16.82 -3.16
CA VAL A 60 -1.05 -16.97 -2.48
C VAL A 60 -1.52 -15.69 -1.82
N TRP A 61 -2.82 -15.44 -1.89
CA TRP A 61 -3.49 -14.34 -1.19
C TRP A 61 -3.92 -14.79 0.22
N LEU A 62 -3.18 -14.37 1.24
CA LEU A 62 -3.41 -14.78 2.63
C LEU A 62 -4.85 -14.58 3.13
N PRO A 63 -5.55 -13.47 2.82
CA PRO A 63 -6.94 -13.28 3.24
C PRO A 63 -7.92 -14.30 2.64
N GLU A 64 -7.58 -14.87 1.49
CA GLU A 64 -8.44 -15.81 0.75
C GLU A 64 -8.22 -17.27 1.17
N LEU A 65 -7.11 -17.54 1.88
CA LEU A 65 -6.83 -18.87 2.37
C LEU A 65 -7.76 -19.24 3.52
N LYS A 66 -8.24 -20.49 3.46
CA LYS A 66 -9.04 -21.09 4.53
C LYS A 66 -8.19 -21.20 5.79
N THR A 67 -8.79 -20.87 6.93
CA THR A 67 -8.15 -21.14 8.22
C THR A 67 -8.32 -22.63 8.54
N SER A 68 -7.22 -23.33 8.81
CA SER A 68 -7.23 -24.72 9.27
C SER A 68 -7.94 -24.80 10.62
N VAL A 69 -8.79 -25.81 10.76
CA VAL A 69 -9.51 -26.12 12.01
C VAL A 69 -8.63 -26.94 12.96
N LEU A 70 -7.56 -27.55 12.43
CA LEU A 70 -6.59 -28.33 13.19
C LEU A 70 -5.39 -27.44 13.52
N ASP A 71 -5.03 -27.39 14.81
CA ASP A 71 -3.78 -26.79 15.29
C ASP A 71 -2.62 -27.69 14.85
N CYS A 72 -2.03 -27.36 13.71
CA CYS A 72 -0.95 -28.12 13.09
C CYS A 72 0.39 -27.39 13.23
N ALA A 73 0.77 -27.02 14.46
CA ALA A 73 2.02 -26.31 14.73
C ALA A 73 3.25 -27.04 14.18
N ASP A 74 3.26 -28.38 14.26
CA ASP A 74 4.42 -29.20 13.88
C ASP A 74 4.67 -29.26 12.36
N THR A 75 3.67 -28.96 11.52
CA THR A 75 3.78 -29.04 10.05
C THR A 75 3.60 -27.69 9.36
N ALA A 76 3.30 -26.64 10.14
CA ALA A 76 3.14 -25.29 9.65
C ALA A 76 4.50 -24.70 9.26
N LEU A 77 4.55 -24.03 8.10
CA LEU A 77 5.72 -23.26 7.68
C LEU A 77 5.36 -21.79 7.55
N ASP A 78 6.34 -20.93 7.74
CA ASP A 78 6.20 -19.51 7.44
C ASP A 78 6.04 -19.29 5.94
N HIS A 79 5.28 -18.24 5.61
CA HIS A 79 5.23 -17.73 4.24
C HIS A 79 6.51 -16.94 3.92
N LEU A 80 6.82 -16.83 2.63
CA LEU A 80 7.98 -16.09 2.14
C LEU A 80 7.52 -14.81 1.47
N THR A 81 8.39 -13.81 1.47
CA THR A 81 8.16 -12.54 0.76
C THR A 81 8.16 -12.75 -0.76
N LEU A 82 7.24 -12.08 -1.44
CA LEU A 82 7.25 -11.96 -2.89
C LEU A 82 8.15 -10.78 -3.28
N ASP A 83 9.07 -11.01 -4.22
CA ASP A 83 9.98 -10.00 -4.76
C ASP A 83 9.32 -9.19 -5.89
N GLU A 84 9.99 -8.12 -6.32
CA GLU A 84 9.48 -7.25 -7.39
C GLU A 84 9.26 -8.02 -8.70
N ASP A 85 10.20 -8.88 -9.08
CA ASP A 85 10.09 -9.71 -10.28
C ASP A 85 8.90 -10.67 -10.21
N GLY A 86 8.65 -11.27 -9.04
CA GLY A 86 7.49 -12.11 -8.80
C GLY A 86 6.17 -11.34 -8.92
N LEU A 87 6.08 -10.11 -8.40
CA LEU A 87 4.91 -9.24 -8.57
C LEU A 87 4.63 -8.95 -10.05
N TRP A 88 5.70 -8.71 -10.79
CA TRP A 88 5.66 -8.42 -12.21
C TRP A 88 5.21 -9.59 -13.09
N VAL A 89 5.67 -10.81 -12.76
CA VAL A 89 5.22 -12.06 -13.41
C VAL A 89 3.74 -12.28 -13.10
N LEU A 90 3.37 -12.22 -11.82
CA LEU A 90 2.00 -12.43 -11.37
C LEU A 90 1.03 -11.42 -11.99
N LEU A 91 1.41 -10.14 -12.10
CA LEU A 91 0.60 -9.13 -12.78
C LEU A 91 0.31 -9.49 -14.24
N GLY A 92 1.25 -10.16 -14.92
CA GLY A 92 1.09 -10.63 -16.29
C GLY A 92 0.14 -11.82 -16.45
N GLU A 93 -0.08 -12.59 -15.37
CA GLU A 93 -1.07 -13.68 -15.34
C GLU A 93 -2.49 -13.15 -15.22
N TYR A 94 -2.67 -11.97 -14.62
CA TYR A 94 -3.96 -11.31 -14.58
C TYR A 94 -4.38 -10.79 -15.96
N GLY A 95 -5.65 -11.00 -16.31
CA GLY A 95 -6.23 -10.52 -17.56
C GLY A 95 -6.36 -9.00 -17.65
N LYS A 96 -6.89 -8.48 -18.75
CA LYS A 96 -7.05 -7.02 -18.96
C LYS A 96 -8.13 -6.36 -18.07
N GLN A 97 -8.93 -7.15 -17.37
CA GLN A 97 -10.04 -6.62 -16.56
C GLN A 97 -9.54 -6.17 -15.19
N PRO A 98 -9.89 -4.95 -14.74
CA PRO A 98 -9.56 -4.46 -13.40
C PRO A 98 -10.01 -5.43 -12.29
N SER A 99 -9.16 -5.65 -11.29
CA SER A 99 -9.49 -6.40 -10.08
C SER A 99 -8.77 -5.82 -8.87
N GLU A 100 -9.27 -6.12 -7.66
CA GLU A 100 -8.61 -5.72 -6.41
C GLU A 100 -7.18 -6.27 -6.30
N HIS A 101 -6.94 -7.48 -6.83
CA HIS A 101 -5.59 -8.05 -6.91
C HIS A 101 -4.66 -7.21 -7.79
N GLN A 102 -5.12 -6.79 -8.97
CA GLN A 102 -4.33 -5.91 -9.82
C GLN A 102 -4.08 -4.56 -9.14
N LEU A 103 -5.10 -3.98 -8.50
CA LEU A 103 -4.96 -2.74 -7.75
C LEU A 103 -3.83 -2.86 -6.71
N TYR A 104 -3.85 -3.92 -5.91
CA TYR A 104 -2.83 -4.18 -4.89
C TYR A 104 -1.43 -4.34 -5.50
N ILE A 105 -1.27 -5.19 -6.51
CA ILE A 105 0.03 -5.47 -7.13
C ILE A 105 0.60 -4.19 -7.77
N ARG A 106 -0.22 -3.46 -8.54
CA ARG A 106 0.19 -2.23 -9.22
C ARG A 106 0.56 -1.12 -8.23
N LEU A 107 -0.19 -1.00 -7.13
CA LEU A 107 0.12 -0.09 -6.02
C LEU A 107 1.47 -0.45 -5.39
N LYS A 108 1.71 -1.73 -5.07
CA LYS A 108 2.98 -2.19 -4.49
C LYS A 108 4.16 -1.94 -5.43
N LEU A 109 4.04 -2.26 -6.71
CA LEU A 109 5.07 -1.98 -7.71
C LEU A 109 5.39 -0.50 -7.83
N TRP A 110 4.37 0.37 -7.78
CA TRP A 110 4.57 1.81 -7.78
C TRP A 110 5.27 2.30 -6.51
N GLN A 111 4.89 1.81 -5.33
CA GLN A 111 5.54 2.13 -4.06
C GLN A 111 6.99 1.65 -4.01
N LEU A 112 7.28 0.48 -4.61
CA LEU A 112 8.62 -0.06 -4.78
C LEU A 112 9.48 0.84 -5.68
N ALA A 113 8.93 1.24 -6.84
CA ALA A 113 9.57 2.19 -7.73
C ALA A 113 9.81 3.56 -7.07
N ASN A 114 9.01 3.94 -6.08
CA ASN A 114 9.23 5.16 -5.29
C ASN A 114 10.35 5.02 -4.24
N HIS A 115 10.74 3.81 -3.81
CA HIS A 115 11.77 3.66 -2.77
C HIS A 115 13.11 4.29 -3.14
N LYS A 116 13.53 4.24 -4.42
CA LYS A 116 14.72 4.95 -4.93
C LYS A 116 14.69 6.45 -4.63
N TYR A 117 13.50 7.05 -4.62
CA TYR A 117 13.33 8.50 -4.47
C TYR A 117 13.02 8.97 -3.05
N ARG A 118 12.81 8.06 -2.08
CA ARG A 118 12.46 8.44 -0.69
C ARG A 118 13.64 9.04 0.09
N ARG A 119 14.86 8.59 -0.19
CA ARG A 119 16.05 8.92 0.63
C ARG A 119 17.10 9.75 -0.09
N GLU A 120 16.94 9.93 -1.40
CA GLU A 120 17.90 10.63 -2.22
C GLU A 120 17.52 12.10 -2.44
N LYS A 121 18.53 12.97 -2.49
CA LYS A 121 18.39 14.37 -2.96
C LYS A 121 18.43 14.45 -4.50
N THR A 122 17.97 13.41 -5.19
CA THR A 122 17.90 13.40 -6.65
C THR A 122 16.75 14.30 -7.10
N PHE A 123 17.07 15.29 -7.95
CA PHE A 123 16.11 16.30 -8.38
C PHE A 123 15.25 15.84 -9.57
N THR A 124 15.70 14.83 -10.32
CA THR A 124 15.05 14.36 -11.53
C THR A 124 14.49 12.96 -11.33
N VAL A 125 13.18 12.82 -11.48
CA VAL A 125 12.49 11.54 -11.42
C VAL A 125 12.54 10.89 -12.79
N GLU A 126 13.14 9.71 -12.88
CA GLU A 126 13.21 8.92 -14.10
C GLU A 126 12.37 7.65 -13.97
N TRP A 127 11.34 7.57 -14.80
CA TRP A 127 10.47 6.40 -14.90
C TRP A 127 10.86 5.59 -16.12
N ASN A 128 11.14 4.30 -15.92
CA ASN A 128 11.27 3.38 -17.04
C ASN A 128 9.91 3.15 -17.71
N SER A 129 9.91 2.55 -18.91
CA SER A 129 8.68 2.34 -19.69
C SER A 129 7.65 1.48 -18.94
N ARG A 130 8.12 0.48 -18.19
CA ARG A 130 7.29 -0.45 -17.42
C ARG A 130 6.62 0.22 -16.23
N GLU A 131 7.38 0.98 -15.43
CA GLU A 131 6.90 1.80 -14.31
C GLU A 131 5.85 2.79 -14.79
N ARG A 132 6.15 3.51 -15.87
CA ARG A 132 5.23 4.50 -16.46
C ARG A 132 3.94 3.85 -16.96
N SER A 133 4.01 2.68 -17.57
CA SER A 133 2.82 1.92 -17.99
C SER A 133 2.00 1.49 -16.78
N ASN A 134 2.64 0.97 -15.74
CA ASN A 134 1.97 0.56 -14.51
C ASN A 134 1.23 1.70 -13.84
N MET A 135 1.85 2.88 -13.75
CA MET A 135 1.20 4.07 -13.17
C MET A 135 -0.05 4.48 -13.96
N LYS A 136 0.00 4.43 -15.30
CA LYS A 136 -1.15 4.76 -16.15
C LYS A 136 -2.29 3.76 -16.01
N ASP A 137 -1.97 2.47 -16.02
CA ASP A 137 -2.95 1.42 -15.82
C ASP A 137 -3.55 1.50 -14.40
N LEU A 138 -2.74 1.78 -13.38
CA LEU A 138 -3.20 1.97 -12.00
C LEU A 138 -4.23 3.11 -11.93
N ILE A 139 -3.95 4.26 -12.56
CA ILE A 139 -4.92 5.37 -12.64
C ILE A 139 -6.27 4.90 -13.22
N SER A 140 -6.26 4.01 -14.22
CA SER A 140 -7.49 3.53 -14.86
C SER A 140 -8.34 2.59 -13.99
N ILE A 141 -7.77 2.02 -12.93
CA ILE A 141 -8.44 1.08 -12.02
C ILE A 141 -8.99 1.79 -10.78
N LEU A 142 -8.41 2.93 -10.40
CA LEU A 142 -8.79 3.67 -9.19
C LEU A 142 -10.24 4.17 -9.25
N ASP A 143 -10.98 3.97 -8.14
CA ASP A 143 -12.33 4.47 -7.95
C ASP A 143 -12.31 5.95 -7.54
N MET A 144 -12.83 6.81 -8.42
CA MET A 144 -12.92 8.25 -8.17
C MET A 144 -14.00 8.63 -7.15
N ASN A 145 -14.76 7.68 -6.61
CA ASN A 145 -15.63 7.92 -5.45
C ASN A 145 -14.91 7.73 -4.11
N SER A 146 -13.81 6.98 -4.09
CA SER A 146 -12.98 6.76 -2.91
C SER A 146 -12.04 7.94 -2.67
N VAL A 147 -12.13 8.56 -1.49
CA VAL A 147 -11.28 9.72 -1.12
C VAL A 147 -9.79 9.36 -1.19
N GLN A 148 -9.43 8.18 -0.71
CA GLN A 148 -8.06 7.68 -0.70
C GLN A 148 -7.56 7.49 -2.13
N GLU A 149 -8.33 6.85 -2.98
CA GLU A 149 -7.93 6.56 -4.36
C GLU A 149 -7.88 7.82 -5.24
N ARG A 150 -8.73 8.82 -4.97
CA ARG A 150 -8.60 10.15 -5.56
C ARG A 150 -7.27 10.82 -5.22
N LEU A 151 -6.78 10.70 -3.98
CA LEU A 151 -5.45 11.21 -3.58
C LEU A 151 -4.33 10.47 -4.33
N LEU A 152 -4.44 9.14 -4.44
CA LEU A 152 -3.46 8.33 -5.18
C LEU A 152 -3.45 8.70 -6.68
N ALA A 153 -4.62 8.93 -7.29
CA ALA A 153 -4.72 9.35 -8.68
C ALA A 153 -4.06 10.72 -8.91
N ALA A 154 -4.32 11.69 -8.03
CA ALA A 154 -3.67 13.00 -8.08
C ALA A 154 -2.15 12.87 -7.97
N GLU A 155 -1.67 12.04 -7.04
CA GLU A 155 -0.24 11.79 -6.86
C GLU A 155 0.39 11.12 -8.08
N LEU A 156 -0.23 10.07 -8.63
CA LEU A 156 0.25 9.37 -9.84
C LEU A 156 0.38 10.33 -11.03
N LEU A 157 -0.65 11.15 -11.27
CA LEU A 157 -0.64 12.16 -12.33
C LEU A 157 0.48 13.19 -12.13
N ARG A 158 0.65 13.68 -10.89
CA ARG A 158 1.75 14.60 -10.53
C ARG A 158 3.11 13.97 -10.79
N GLN A 159 3.32 12.73 -10.36
CA GLN A 159 4.58 12.01 -10.55
C GLN A 159 4.86 11.70 -12.03
N LEU A 160 3.82 11.49 -12.84
CA LEU A 160 3.93 11.36 -14.30
C LEU A 160 4.25 12.68 -15.01
N GLY A 161 4.04 13.82 -14.34
CA GLY A 161 4.24 15.17 -14.86
C GLY A 161 2.99 15.81 -15.45
N ASP A 162 1.83 15.15 -15.36
CA ASP A 162 0.54 15.70 -15.75
C ASP A 162 -0.05 16.51 -14.58
N PHE A 163 0.51 17.71 -14.39
CA PHE A 163 0.13 18.61 -13.30
C PHE A 163 -1.30 19.12 -13.44
N ASP A 164 -1.76 19.41 -14.65
CA ASP A 164 -3.11 19.90 -14.92
C ASP A 164 -4.16 18.80 -14.67
N GLY A 165 -3.83 17.55 -15.04
CA GLY A 165 -4.63 16.38 -14.71
C GLY A 165 -4.68 16.10 -13.21
N ALA A 166 -3.56 16.27 -12.51
CA ALA A 166 -3.40 15.97 -11.08
C ALA A 166 -4.29 16.81 -10.16
N GLU A 167 -4.72 18.01 -10.59
CA GLU A 167 -5.63 18.84 -9.79
C GLU A 167 -7.07 18.33 -9.81
N LYS A 168 -7.50 17.66 -10.89
CA LYS A 168 -8.91 17.28 -11.09
C LYS A 168 -9.45 16.35 -9.98
N PRO A 169 -8.74 15.27 -9.57
CA PRO A 169 -9.23 14.40 -8.49
C PRO A 169 -9.38 15.13 -7.14
N LEU A 170 -8.72 16.27 -6.95
CA LEU A 170 -8.71 17.03 -5.70
C LEU A 170 -9.81 18.10 -5.62
N GLN A 171 -10.61 18.31 -6.67
CA GLN A 171 -11.62 19.36 -6.71
C GLN A 171 -12.84 19.09 -5.84
N ALA A 172 -13.25 17.83 -5.71
CA ALA A 172 -14.35 17.47 -4.83
C ALA A 172 -13.92 17.59 -3.35
N PRO A 173 -14.85 17.86 -2.42
CA PRO A 173 -14.52 18.09 -1.01
C PRO A 173 -13.68 16.96 -0.40
N LEU A 174 -12.77 17.37 0.49
CA LEU A 174 -11.89 16.51 1.27
C LEU A 174 -11.89 17.04 2.71
N GLU A 175 -11.86 16.14 3.68
CA GLU A 175 -11.91 16.49 5.10
C GLU A 175 -10.74 15.86 5.87
N GLY A 176 -10.51 16.35 7.09
CA GLY A 176 -9.52 15.79 8.01
C GLY A 176 -8.10 15.71 7.42
N SER A 177 -7.46 14.56 7.57
CA SER A 177 -6.09 14.31 7.07
C SER A 177 -6.01 14.35 5.55
N ALA A 178 -7.06 13.94 4.83
CA ALA A 178 -7.08 13.94 3.36
C ALA A 178 -6.99 15.36 2.79
N PHE A 179 -7.62 16.34 3.45
CA PHE A 179 -7.51 17.74 3.10
C PHE A 179 -6.09 18.29 3.31
N GLU A 180 -5.41 17.88 4.38
CA GLU A 180 -4.05 18.35 4.65
C GLU A 180 -3.02 17.74 3.68
N VAL A 181 -3.22 16.48 3.29
CA VAL A 181 -2.42 15.84 2.24
C VAL A 181 -2.66 16.51 0.89
N SER A 182 -3.92 16.82 0.54
CA SER A 182 -4.23 17.42 -0.76
C SER A 182 -3.60 18.81 -0.92
N LYS A 183 -3.56 19.63 0.13
CA LYS A 183 -2.81 20.91 0.12
C LYS A 183 -1.34 20.71 -0.20
N GLN A 184 -0.71 19.71 0.40
CA GLN A 184 0.69 19.39 0.18
C GLN A 184 0.95 18.88 -1.25
N ILE A 185 0.01 18.15 -1.84
CA ILE A 185 0.04 17.74 -3.26
C ILE A 185 -0.10 18.98 -4.16
N LEU A 186 -1.10 19.83 -3.93
CA LEU A 186 -1.35 21.06 -4.70
C LEU A 186 -0.14 22.01 -4.68
N GLN A 187 0.53 22.16 -3.53
CA GLN A 187 1.74 22.96 -3.44
C GLN A 187 2.85 22.42 -4.36
N ARG A 188 3.00 21.10 -4.45
CA ARG A 188 4.03 20.46 -5.30
C ARG A 188 3.67 20.49 -6.76
N ILE A 189 2.38 20.40 -7.10
CA ILE A 189 1.87 20.65 -8.45
C ILE A 189 2.29 22.06 -8.92
N LYS A 190 2.05 23.08 -8.10
CA LYS A 190 2.45 24.48 -8.41
C LYS A 190 3.96 24.63 -8.66
N HIS A 191 4.79 23.90 -7.92
CA HIS A 191 6.24 23.91 -8.09
C HIS A 191 6.76 22.88 -9.12
N LYS A 192 5.87 22.18 -9.83
CA LYS A 192 6.20 21.13 -10.81
C LYS A 192 7.15 20.06 -10.27
N GLN A 193 7.01 19.71 -9.00
CA GLN A 193 7.81 18.67 -8.36
C GLN A 193 7.15 17.31 -8.62
N GLN A 194 7.91 16.30 -9.05
CA GLN A 194 7.43 14.94 -9.33
C GLN A 194 7.86 13.93 -8.25
N GLN A 195 8.82 14.26 -7.41
CA GLN A 195 9.35 13.35 -6.40
C GLN A 195 8.28 13.01 -5.35
N VAL A 196 8.26 11.75 -4.90
CA VAL A 196 7.48 11.31 -3.72
C VAL A 196 7.93 12.08 -2.48
N PHE A 197 7.04 12.34 -1.54
CA PHE A 197 7.36 13.16 -0.37
C PHE A 197 6.70 12.66 0.92
N LYS A 198 7.24 13.10 2.05
CA LYS A 198 6.67 12.83 3.38
C LYS A 198 5.48 13.75 3.63
N CYS A 199 4.34 13.17 3.98
CA CYS A 199 3.15 13.91 4.37
C CYS A 199 3.29 14.39 5.82
N ASN A 200 3.10 15.68 6.04
CA ASN A 200 3.01 16.25 7.38
C ASN A 200 1.54 16.30 7.78
N LEU A 201 1.14 15.45 8.72
CA LEU A 201 -0.20 15.51 9.29
C LEU A 201 -0.10 16.28 10.61
N HIS A 202 -0.70 17.48 10.66
CA HIS A 202 -0.88 18.17 11.92
C HIS A 202 -1.97 17.42 12.71
N THR A 203 -1.59 16.77 13.81
CA THR A 203 -2.56 16.30 14.79
C THR A 203 -3.27 17.53 15.35
N SER A 204 -4.52 17.74 14.94
CA SER A 204 -5.39 18.70 15.62
C SER A 204 -5.57 18.19 17.05
N SER A 205 -4.98 18.89 18.01
CA SER A 205 -5.01 18.61 19.45
C SER A 205 -6.41 18.82 20.07
N LYS A 206 -7.48 18.26 19.47
CA LYS A 206 -8.86 18.46 19.92
C LYS A 206 -9.61 17.21 20.37
N GLU A 207 -8.99 16.03 20.34
CA GLU A 207 -9.60 14.82 20.89
C GLU A 207 -8.68 14.20 21.96
N LEU A 208 -8.74 14.78 23.15
CA LEU A 208 -8.41 14.16 24.44
C LEU A 208 -8.95 15.08 25.55
N LYS A 209 -10.26 15.33 25.48
CA LYS A 209 -11.06 15.48 26.70
C LYS A 209 -11.81 14.17 26.83
N THR A 210 -11.18 13.20 27.47
CA THR A 210 -11.95 12.14 28.11
C THR A 210 -12.68 12.82 29.25
N ASP A 211 -14.00 12.92 29.11
CA ASP A 211 -14.90 13.25 30.19
C ASP A 211 -14.61 12.33 31.37
N ASP A 212 -14.28 12.94 32.50
CA ASP A 212 -14.39 12.30 33.80
C ASP A 212 -15.87 11.93 33.99
N PHE A 213 -16.18 10.63 33.95
CA PHE A 213 -17.43 10.09 34.45
C PHE A 213 -17.13 9.25 35.70
N ASP A 214 -17.55 9.84 36.82
CA ASP A 214 -17.83 9.33 38.19
C ASP A 214 -16.88 8.31 38.84
#